data_AF-A0A2H1FEL3-F1
#
_entry.id   AF-A0A2H1FEL3-F1
#
_cell.length_a   1.000
_cell.length_b   1.000
_cell.length_c   1.000
_cell.angle_alpha   90.00
_cell.angle_beta   90.00
_cell.angle_gamma   90.00
#
_symmetry.space_group_name_H-M   'P 1'
#
loop_
_entity.id
_entity.type
_entity.pdbx_description
1 polymer ?
#
loop_
_entity_poly.entity_id
_entity_poly.type
_entity_poly.pdbx_seq_one_letter_code
_entity_poly.pdbx_strand_id
1 'polypeptide(L)'
;MIMVVASMISATVYFLTTNYKNEVNQTTNATEDSNQAAMLERGNMAMGFNQTKIHHHFMASATGGEIMIMSSNMSDIKTINEIKNHVKDIQYEFSQGNFTKPFYIHAQVVPGTAVMTAKKDLIHYSS
;
A
#
# COMPACT_ATOMS: atom_id res chain seq x y z
N MET A 1 -9.36 -49.46 15.68
CA MET A 1 -8.86 -49.55 17.07
C MET A 1 -7.50 -48.84 17.07
N ILE A 2 -7.44 -47.54 17.38
CA ILE A 2 -7.01 -46.97 18.69
C ILE A 2 -5.50 -47.28 18.91
N MET A 3 -4.53 -46.36 19.04
CA MET A 3 -4.49 -45.01 19.61
C MET A 3 -3.52 -44.07 18.86
N VAL A 4 -3.93 -42.80 18.76
CA VAL A 4 -3.06 -41.63 18.60
C VAL A 4 -2.52 -41.27 19.99
N VAL A 5 -1.21 -41.06 20.12
CA VAL A 5 -0.61 -40.35 21.26
C VAL A 5 0.61 -39.57 20.79
N ALA A 6 0.49 -38.24 20.77
CA ALA A 6 1.63 -37.34 20.84
C ALA A 6 1.27 -36.21 21.81
N SER A 7 2.09 -36.13 22.85
CA SER A 7 1.94 -35.35 24.08
C SER A 7 1.49 -33.90 23.92
N MET A 8 0.48 -33.56 24.70
CA MET A 8 0.16 -32.19 25.12
C MET A 8 1.17 -31.75 26.19
N ILE A 9 1.90 -30.66 25.95
CA ILE A 9 2.45 -29.82 27.03
C ILE A 9 1.91 -28.42 26.78
N SER A 10 0.78 -28.09 27.42
CA SER A 10 0.27 -26.73 27.47
C SER A 10 0.86 -26.07 28.71
N ALA A 11 1.84 -25.19 28.53
CA ALA A 11 2.36 -24.36 29.60
C ALA A 11 1.42 -23.15 29.77
N THR A 12 0.59 -23.18 30.83
CA THR A 12 -0.23 -22.04 31.22
C THR A 12 0.66 -20.95 31.80
N VAL A 13 0.95 -19.91 31.03
CA VAL A 13 1.62 -18.70 31.53
C VAL A 13 0.57 -17.82 32.22
N TYR A 14 0.73 -17.64 33.54
CA TYR A 14 -0.03 -16.64 34.29
C TYR A 14 0.55 -15.25 33.97
N PHE A 15 -0.14 -14.48 33.14
CA PHE A 15 0.15 -13.05 33.03
C PHE A 15 -0.47 -12.32 34.22
N LEU A 16 0.37 -11.81 35.12
CA LEU A 16 -0.06 -10.77 36.06
C LEU A 16 -0.34 -9.49 35.24
N THR A 17 -1.59 -9.03 35.26
CA THR A 17 -1.98 -7.76 34.68
C THR A 17 -1.39 -6.62 35.51
N THR A 18 -0.29 -6.03 35.05
CA THR A 18 0.10 -4.70 35.51
C THR A 18 -0.87 -3.70 34.87
N ASN A 19 -1.64 -2.99 35.69
CA ASN A 19 -2.47 -1.86 35.27
C ASN A 19 -1.57 -0.72 34.79
N TYR A 20 -1.16 -0.76 33.52
CA TYR A 20 -0.57 0.39 32.85
C TYR A 20 -1.72 1.31 32.42
N LYS A 21 -1.92 2.40 33.15
CA LYS A 21 -2.78 3.49 32.68
C LYS A 21 -2.10 4.12 31.46
N ASN A 22 -2.48 3.67 30.26
CA ASN A 22 -2.24 4.44 29.06
C ASN A 22 -3.20 5.63 29.08
N GLU A 23 -2.68 6.80 29.42
CA GLU A 23 -3.33 8.06 29.08
C GLU A 23 -3.32 8.19 27.55
N VAL A 24 -4.44 7.85 26.93
CA VAL A 24 -4.67 8.07 25.50
C VAL A 24 -4.74 9.58 25.29
N ASN A 25 -3.65 10.18 24.83
CA ASN A 25 -3.64 11.53 24.28
C ASN A 25 -4.56 11.54 23.04
N GLN A 26 -5.71 12.22 23.17
CA GLN A 26 -6.77 12.36 22.17
C GLN A 26 -6.38 13.22 20.94
N THR A 27 -5.08 13.45 20.71
CA THR A 27 -4.52 14.31 19.66
C THR A 27 -3.96 13.54 18.46
N THR A 28 -3.83 12.21 18.52
CA THR A 28 -3.25 11.40 17.44
C THR A 28 -4.20 11.20 16.26
N ASN A 29 -5.50 10.98 16.52
CA ASN A 29 -6.46 10.64 15.47
C ASN A 29 -6.72 11.78 14.48
N ALA A 30 -6.90 13.02 14.97
CA ALA A 30 -7.18 14.16 14.10
C ALA A 30 -6.01 14.52 13.17
N THR A 31 -4.78 14.30 13.63
CA THR A 31 -3.56 14.61 12.88
C THR A 31 -3.29 13.54 11.81
N GLU A 32 -3.54 12.27 12.12
CA GLU A 32 -3.48 11.15 11.16
C GLU A 32 -4.55 11.28 10.06
N ASP A 33 -5.79 11.60 10.44
CA ASP A 33 -6.89 11.83 9.49
C ASP A 33 -6.57 12.98 8.53
N SER A 34 -5.98 14.08 9.03
CA SER A 34 -5.55 15.22 8.21
C SER A 34 -4.43 14.84 7.21
N ASN A 35 -3.47 14.03 7.64
CA ASN A 35 -2.37 13.58 6.79
C ASN A 35 -2.88 12.64 5.68
N GLN A 36 -3.82 11.76 6.01
CA GLN A 36 -4.45 10.86 5.04
C GLN A 36 -5.31 11.64 4.03
N ALA A 37 -6.09 12.63 4.47
CA ALA A 37 -6.87 13.46 3.57
C ALA A 37 -5.98 14.24 2.57
N ALA A 38 -4.88 14.81 3.05
CA ALA A 38 -3.92 15.50 2.20
C ALA A 38 -3.23 14.56 1.20
N MET A 39 -2.91 13.32 1.63
CA MET A 39 -2.39 12.29 0.73
C MET A 39 -3.40 11.91 -0.35
N LEU A 40 -4.67 11.72 0.00
CA LEU A 40 -5.73 11.39 -0.95
C LEU A 40 -5.92 12.49 -1.99
N GLU A 41 -5.85 13.76 -1.58
CA GLU A 41 -5.96 14.89 -2.50
C GLU A 41 -4.80 14.92 -3.50
N ARG A 42 -3.56 14.72 -3.03
CA ARG A 42 -2.40 14.57 -3.93
C ARG A 42 -2.54 13.33 -4.82
N GLY A 43 -3.12 12.25 -4.29
CA GLY A 43 -3.46 11.04 -5.03
C GLY A 43 -4.43 11.30 -6.19
N ASN A 44 -5.52 12.03 -5.95
CA ASN A 44 -6.48 12.42 -7.00
C ASN A 44 -5.78 13.16 -8.14
N MET A 45 -4.91 14.12 -7.79
CA MET A 45 -4.17 14.93 -8.77
C MET A 45 -3.13 14.11 -9.55
N ALA A 46 -2.38 13.24 -8.87
CA ALA A 46 -1.32 12.45 -9.52
C ALA A 46 -1.85 11.26 -10.33
N MET A 47 -2.97 10.66 -9.91
CA MET A 47 -3.56 9.49 -10.57
C MET A 47 -4.60 9.85 -11.62
N GLY A 48 -5.22 11.04 -11.52
CA GLY A 48 -6.18 11.54 -12.50
C GLY A 48 -7.60 11.01 -12.33
N PHE A 49 -7.90 10.33 -11.22
CA PHE A 49 -9.23 9.83 -10.88
C PHE A 49 -9.47 9.83 -9.37
N ASN A 50 -10.74 9.77 -8.98
CA ASN A 50 -11.16 9.84 -7.58
C ASN A 50 -10.74 8.58 -6.81
N GLN A 51 -9.84 8.74 -5.84
CA GLN A 51 -9.34 7.70 -4.97
C GLN A 51 -10.43 7.01 -4.13
N THR A 52 -11.52 7.71 -3.80
CA THR A 52 -12.61 7.12 -3.00
C THR A 52 -13.45 6.11 -3.78
N LYS A 53 -13.23 5.97 -5.10
CA LYS A 53 -13.90 4.99 -5.96
C LYS A 53 -13.09 3.72 -6.19
N ILE A 54 -11.92 3.62 -5.57
CA ILE A 54 -11.02 2.50 -5.76
C ILE A 54 -10.57 1.91 -4.43
N HIS A 55 -10.05 0.70 -4.50
CA HIS A 55 -9.31 0.07 -3.41
C HIS A 55 -7.95 -0.40 -3.93
N HIS A 56 -6.94 -0.20 -3.11
CA HIS A 56 -5.62 -0.81 -3.31
C HIS A 56 -5.54 -2.09 -2.48
N HIS A 57 -5.16 -3.19 -3.13
CA HIS A 57 -4.83 -4.42 -2.43
C HIS A 57 -3.32 -4.67 -2.59
N PHE A 58 -2.62 -4.69 -1.47
CA PHE A 58 -1.18 -4.91 -1.41
C PHE A 58 -0.91 -6.37 -1.05
N MET A 59 -0.15 -7.07 -1.88
CA MET A 59 0.22 -8.47 -1.67
C MET A 59 1.74 -8.57 -1.61
N ALA A 60 2.27 -9.19 -0.56
CA ALA A 60 3.68 -9.53 -0.49
C ALA A 60 3.93 -10.89 -1.15
N SER A 61 5.07 -11.04 -1.80
CA SER A 61 5.56 -12.31 -2.36
C SER A 61 7.01 -12.54 -1.97
N ALA A 62 7.53 -13.75 -2.22
CA ALA A 62 8.93 -14.07 -1.94
C ALA A 62 9.93 -13.21 -2.75
N THR A 63 9.48 -12.61 -3.86
CA THR A 63 10.32 -11.83 -4.78
C THR A 63 9.97 -10.35 -4.82
N GLY A 64 9.04 -9.88 -3.99
CA GLY A 64 8.64 -8.48 -3.95
C GLY A 64 7.21 -8.28 -3.45
N GLY A 65 6.45 -7.44 -4.15
CA GLY A 65 5.05 -7.22 -3.86
C GLY A 65 4.26 -6.80 -5.08
N GLU A 66 2.95 -6.97 -5.02
CA GLU A 66 1.97 -6.59 -6.02
C GLU A 66 1.02 -5.55 -5.42
N ILE A 67 0.63 -4.57 -6.23
CA ILE A 67 -0.40 -3.59 -5.90
C ILE A 67 -1.51 -3.75 -6.94
N MET A 68 -2.66 -4.23 -6.51
CA MET A 68 -3.85 -4.32 -7.34
C MET A 68 -4.71 -3.08 -7.11
N ILE A 69 -5.04 -2.37 -8.18
CA ILE A 69 -5.93 -1.20 -8.16
C ILE A 69 -7.29 -1.63 -8.70
N MET A 70 -8.31 -1.65 -7.84
CA MET A 70 -9.64 -2.15 -8.17
C MET A 70 -10.67 -1.03 -8.06
N SER A 71 -11.59 -0.95 -9.03
CA SER A 71 -12.79 -0.13 -8.86
C SER A 71 -13.68 -0.74 -7.79
N SER A 72 -14.20 0.08 -6.87
CA SER A 72 -15.20 -0.33 -5.87
C SER A 72 -16.51 -0.78 -6.49
N ASN A 73 -16.81 -0.34 -7.73
CA ASN A 73 -17.95 -0.76 -8.52
C ASN A 73 -17.48 -1.39 -9.84
N MET A 74 -17.73 -2.68 -10.02
CA MET A 74 -17.33 -3.42 -11.22
C MET A 74 -18.04 -2.95 -12.50
N SER A 75 -19.14 -2.22 -12.38
CA SER A 75 -19.85 -1.61 -13.51
C SER A 75 -19.43 -0.17 -13.80
N ASP A 76 -18.55 0.44 -12.99
CA ASP A 76 -18.00 1.78 -13.27
C ASP A 76 -16.87 1.69 -14.31
N ILE A 77 -17.27 1.54 -15.58
CA ILE A 77 -16.36 1.42 -16.73
C ILE A 77 -15.45 2.64 -16.87
N LYS A 78 -15.91 3.83 -16.46
CA LYS A 78 -15.10 5.04 -16.49
C LYS A 78 -13.90 4.90 -15.55
N THR A 79 -14.14 4.57 -14.27
CA THR A 79 -13.08 4.40 -13.28
C THR A 79 -12.13 3.27 -13.69
N ILE A 80 -12.65 2.16 -14.22
CA ILE A 80 -11.82 1.04 -14.71
C ILE A 80 -10.88 1.49 -15.84
N ASN A 81 -11.36 2.29 -16.79
CA ASN A 81 -10.53 2.80 -17.87
C ASN A 81 -9.49 3.81 -17.37
N GLU A 82 -9.83 4.64 -16.40
CA GLU A 82 -8.89 5.56 -15.75
C GLU A 82 -7.77 4.82 -15.03
N ILE A 83 -8.08 3.75 -14.28
CA ILE A 83 -7.09 2.86 -13.67
C ILE A 83 -6.15 2.27 -14.73
N LYS A 84 -6.71 1.73 -15.82
CA LYS A 84 -5.91 1.13 -16.90
C LYS A 84 -4.96 2.13 -17.54
N ASN A 85 -5.41 3.36 -17.79
CA ASN A 85 -4.58 4.41 -18.35
C ASN A 85 -3.49 4.81 -17.36
N HIS A 86 -3.82 4.96 -16.08
CA HIS A 86 -2.85 5.29 -15.04
C HIS A 86 -1.74 4.25 -14.91
N VAL A 87 -2.06 2.95 -14.98
CA VAL A 87 -1.05 1.88 -14.93
C VAL A 87 -0.12 1.94 -16.15
N LYS A 88 -0.64 2.28 -17.34
CA LYS A 88 0.20 2.49 -18.54
C LYS A 88 1.12 3.70 -18.39
N ASP A 89 0.62 4.79 -17.80
CA ASP A 89 1.44 5.97 -17.53
C ASP A 89 2.56 5.65 -16.54
N ILE A 90 2.27 4.89 -15.47
CA ILE A 90 3.29 4.40 -14.53
C ILE A 90 4.33 3.56 -15.27
N GLN A 91 3.90 2.62 -16.11
CA GLN A 91 4.79 1.76 -16.89
C GLN A 91 5.77 2.61 -17.72
N TYR A 92 5.23 3.60 -18.43
CA TYR A 92 6.03 4.52 -19.24
C TYR A 92 6.99 5.35 -18.38
N GLU A 93 6.48 6.07 -17.37
CA GLU A 93 7.29 6.96 -16.53
C GLU A 93 8.40 6.19 -15.80
N PHE A 94 8.09 5.01 -15.25
CA PHE A 94 9.07 4.22 -14.54
C PHE A 94 10.13 3.64 -15.48
N SER A 95 9.78 3.29 -16.73
CA SER A 95 10.76 2.89 -17.75
C SER A 95 11.76 4.01 -18.07
N GLN A 96 11.36 5.27 -17.90
CA GLN A 96 12.23 6.43 -18.04
C GLN A 96 12.98 6.79 -16.75
N GLY A 97 12.82 6.00 -15.68
CA GLY A 97 13.37 6.29 -14.36
C GLY A 97 12.72 7.50 -13.67
N ASN A 98 11.51 7.90 -14.12
CA ASN A 98 10.77 9.03 -13.56
C ASN A 98 9.81 8.54 -12.46
N PHE A 99 10.14 8.86 -11.20
CA PHE A 99 9.34 8.52 -10.01
C PHE A 99 8.71 9.75 -9.35
N THR A 100 8.43 10.81 -10.12
CA THR A 100 7.93 12.07 -9.55
C THR A 100 6.54 11.93 -8.91
N LYS A 101 5.64 11.13 -9.50
CA LYS A 101 4.29 10.90 -8.97
C LYS A 101 4.29 10.32 -7.54
N PRO A 102 5.00 9.23 -7.23
CA PRO A 102 5.05 8.74 -5.85
C PRO A 102 5.68 9.76 -4.89
N PHE A 103 6.64 10.58 -5.32
CA PHE A 103 7.17 11.63 -4.45
C PHE A 103 6.13 12.69 -4.12
N TYR A 104 5.33 13.09 -5.10
CA TYR A 104 4.24 14.03 -4.92
C TYR A 104 3.18 13.48 -3.97
N ILE A 105 2.71 12.25 -4.17
CA ILE A 105 1.69 11.63 -3.32
C ILE A 105 2.18 11.48 -1.88
N HIS A 106 3.38 10.96 -1.68
CA HIS A 106 3.91 10.70 -0.33
C HIS A 106 4.58 11.92 0.32
N ALA A 107 4.69 13.05 -0.40
CA ALA A 107 5.39 14.26 0.05
C ALA A 107 6.81 13.98 0.56
N GLN A 108 7.47 12.97 -0.01
CA GLN A 108 8.81 12.52 0.37
C GLN A 108 9.47 11.77 -0.79
N VAL A 109 10.79 11.67 -0.76
CA VAL A 109 11.49 10.72 -1.65
C VAL A 109 11.15 9.30 -1.20
N VAL A 110 10.62 8.49 -2.12
CA VAL A 110 10.32 7.08 -1.83
C VAL A 110 11.62 6.27 -1.89
N PRO A 111 11.95 5.49 -0.83
CA PRO A 111 13.18 4.69 -0.80
C PRO A 111 13.34 3.77 -2.01
N GLY A 112 14.58 3.54 -2.43
CA GLY A 112 14.92 2.67 -3.56
C GLY A 112 14.78 3.30 -4.95
N THR A 113 13.98 4.36 -5.11
CA THR A 113 13.78 5.01 -6.43
C THR A 113 15.07 5.56 -7.06
N ALA A 114 16.01 6.08 -6.26
CA ALA A 114 17.32 6.52 -6.79
C ALA A 114 18.11 5.37 -7.44
N VAL A 115 18.07 4.18 -6.83
CA VAL A 115 18.72 2.97 -7.38
C VAL A 115 17.98 2.50 -8.63
N MET A 116 16.65 2.54 -8.62
CA MET A 116 15.84 2.17 -9.78
C MET A 116 16.08 3.11 -10.97
N THR A 117 16.18 4.43 -10.74
CA THR A 117 16.53 5.41 -11.79
C THR A 117 17.93 5.12 -12.37
N ALA A 118 18.94 4.90 -11.51
CA ALA A 118 20.30 4.59 -11.95
C ALA A 118 20.41 3.26 -12.72
N LYS A 119 19.49 2.32 -12.47
CA LYS A 119 19.44 0.99 -13.12
C LYS A 119 18.31 0.86 -14.12
N LYS A 120 17.69 1.95 -14.59
CA LYS A 120 16.47 1.89 -15.43
C LYS A 120 16.62 0.98 -16.66
N ASP A 121 17.82 0.95 -17.27
CA ASP A 121 18.10 0.14 -18.46
C ASP A 121 18.17 -1.37 -18.18
N LEU A 122 18.25 -1.77 -16.90
CA LEU A 122 18.22 -3.15 -16.42
C LEU A 122 16.83 -3.59 -15.94
N ILE A 123 15.85 -2.67 -15.89
CA ILE A 123 14.49 -2.95 -15.41
C ILE A 123 13.58 -3.00 -16.63
N HIS A 124 12.79 -4.07 -16.74
CA HIS A 124 11.85 -4.24 -17.83
C HIS A 124 10.42 -4.18 -17.30
N TYR A 125 9.66 -3.23 -17.83
CA TYR A 125 8.25 -3.04 -17.50
C TYR A 125 7.40 -3.64 -18.62
N SER A 126 6.74 -4.76 -18.37
CA SER A 126 5.84 -5.42 -19.32
C SER A 126 4.40 -4.94 -19.16
N SER A 127 3.64 -5.01 -20.26
CA SER A 127 2.19 -4.77 -20.33
C SER A 127 1.40 -6.05 -20.12
#